data_AF-A0A0B3B396-F1
#
_entry.id   AF-A0A0B3B396-F1
#
_cell.length_a   1.000
_cell.length_b   1.000
_cell.length_c   1.000
_cell.angle_alpha   90.00
_cell.angle_beta   90.00
_cell.angle_gamma   90.00
#
_symmetry.space_group_name_H-M   'P 1'
#
loop_
_entity.id
_entity.type
_entity.pdbx_description
1 polymer ?
#
loop_
_entity_poly.entity_id
_entity_poly.type
_entity_poly.pdbx_seq_one_letter_code
_entity_poly.pdbx_strand_id
1 'polypeptide(L)'
;MGKGLLNKLKLGFAGLSLIGASYFNSVKAQEEDSLKCNNTIVHKMLQVEDGLKLDIKKSTNGQKWTEENFKAFPSLQTLDSLIDESKCYIKQKDNYTKKDIEKISENIYSNILKKFPNIKEREKIDLCYRTSLIYLAIGQTNNLPFYGVVVRGVMETPSHMFVRYDSDGMHDPVNPGNLINKEDINIETTTGKVYNDSIPDDSLVKKFIIFREDLKGTDYLKNLDEDELLSLAYLYRSKKYFDSWVIENDTRKGFIDLDKAIQLNPNFFEAYNLKAAIYMHKTYAAGGGPVDKEAAKKAIYNYKTSLEIYPYLESLNNKARLLYKEFEEYGEVIKECTKGINILKKIGKERYPDLPDDLKEIYLSQSSSFYFKRALAYEKIGEREKYEKDYDDFQFYEYQGTDFGAILFMDRVNRNKNKKIE
;
A
#
# COMPACT_ATOMS: atom_id res chain seq x y z
N MET A 1 26.71 -27.72 50.64
CA MET A 1 25.70 -28.01 49.59
C MET A 1 25.75 -26.86 48.58
N GLY A 2 26.32 -27.08 47.38
CA GLY A 2 26.56 -25.95 46.47
C GLY A 2 27.43 -26.23 45.24
N LYS A 3 27.31 -27.42 44.62
CA LYS A 3 27.95 -27.72 43.32
C LYS A 3 27.01 -28.41 42.31
N GLY A 4 25.74 -28.62 42.65
CA GLY A 4 24.77 -29.35 41.81
C GLY A 4 23.95 -28.48 40.84
N LEU A 5 23.90 -27.16 41.03
CA LEU A 5 23.02 -26.28 40.24
C LEU A 5 23.67 -25.80 38.93
N LEU A 6 25.00 -25.62 38.89
CA LEU A 6 25.72 -25.14 37.70
C LEU A 6 25.84 -26.20 36.59
N ASN A 7 25.81 -27.49 36.92
CA ASN A 7 25.87 -28.55 35.90
C ASN A 7 24.52 -28.77 35.20
N LYS A 8 23.40 -28.33 35.77
CA LYS A 8 22.08 -28.38 35.11
C LYS A 8 21.84 -27.21 34.14
N LEU A 9 22.55 -26.09 34.30
CA LEU A 9 22.47 -24.95 33.38
C LEU A 9 23.27 -25.16 32.07
N LYS A 10 24.33 -25.99 32.08
CA LYS A 10 25.11 -26.29 30.87
C LYS A 10 24.44 -27.30 29.93
N LEU A 11 23.50 -28.12 30.43
CA LEU A 11 22.72 -29.06 29.61
C LEU A 11 21.45 -28.43 28.99
N GLY A 12 21.07 -27.23 29.41
CA GLY A 12 19.89 -26.51 28.88
C GLY A 12 20.14 -25.67 27.61
N PHE A 13 21.41 -25.45 27.22
CA PHE A 13 21.75 -24.63 26.05
C PHE A 13 22.20 -25.42 24.82
N ALA A 14 22.41 -26.73 24.94
CA ALA A 14 22.77 -27.59 23.80
C ALA A 14 21.56 -27.95 22.90
N GLY A 15 20.33 -27.63 23.31
CA GLY A 15 19.10 -27.88 22.54
C GLY A 15 18.60 -26.69 21.70
N LEU A 16 19.20 -25.51 21.84
CA LEU A 16 18.77 -24.28 21.13
C LEU A 16 19.59 -23.98 19.86
N SER A 17 20.67 -24.72 19.60
CA SER A 17 21.50 -24.58 18.39
C SER A 17 20.91 -25.26 17.14
N LEU A 18 19.89 -26.12 17.30
CA LEU A 18 19.28 -26.87 16.18
C LEU A 18 18.18 -26.11 15.43
N ILE A 19 17.61 -25.05 16.00
CA ILE A 19 16.59 -24.23 15.32
C ILE A 19 17.23 -23.15 14.41
N GLY A 20 18.50 -22.81 14.65
CA GLY A 20 19.28 -21.91 13.79
C GLY A 20 19.96 -22.62 12.61
N ALA A 21 20.43 -23.86 12.78
CA ALA A 21 21.24 -24.54 11.78
C ALA A 21 20.46 -24.93 10.50
N SER A 22 19.17 -25.24 10.60
CA SER A 22 18.34 -25.54 9.42
C SER A 22 18.02 -24.29 8.59
N TYR A 23 17.97 -23.11 9.22
CA TYR A 23 17.79 -21.83 8.54
C TYR A 23 19.05 -21.45 7.74
N PHE A 24 20.24 -21.63 8.32
CA PHE A 24 21.51 -21.35 7.62
C PHE A 24 21.87 -22.41 6.57
N ASN A 25 21.49 -23.68 6.77
CA ASN A 25 21.75 -24.73 5.78
C ASN A 25 20.85 -24.63 4.53
N SER A 26 19.62 -24.09 4.63
CA SER A 26 18.83 -23.83 3.41
C SER A 26 19.32 -22.60 2.64
N VAL A 27 19.91 -21.62 3.32
CA VAL A 27 20.57 -20.47 2.67
C VAL A 27 21.85 -20.93 1.96
N LYS A 28 22.68 -21.77 2.59
CA LYS A 28 23.89 -22.32 1.96
C LYS A 28 23.61 -23.27 0.79
N ALA A 29 22.53 -24.06 0.84
CA ALA A 29 22.14 -24.90 -0.28
C ALA A 29 21.61 -24.09 -1.49
N GLN A 30 21.09 -22.87 -1.27
CA GLN A 30 20.77 -21.92 -2.34
C GLN A 30 22.01 -21.14 -2.83
N GLU A 31 23.06 -21.02 -2.00
CA GLU A 31 24.34 -20.42 -2.40
C GLU A 31 25.18 -21.33 -3.31
N GLU A 32 25.12 -22.66 -3.18
CA GLU A 32 25.94 -23.57 -4.01
C GLU A 32 25.31 -23.91 -5.37
N ASP A 33 23.98 -23.77 -5.51
CA ASP A 33 23.27 -23.78 -6.81
C ASP A 33 23.03 -22.35 -7.34
N SER A 34 23.78 -21.36 -6.83
CA SER A 34 23.82 -19.99 -7.36
C SER A 34 24.49 -19.97 -8.75
N LEU A 35 23.75 -20.51 -9.72
CA LEU A 35 23.74 -20.02 -11.09
C LEU A 35 23.87 -18.50 -11.06
N LYS A 36 24.63 -17.97 -12.01
CA LYS A 36 24.91 -16.54 -12.29
C LYS A 36 23.64 -15.66 -12.36
N CYS A 37 22.87 -15.56 -11.30
CA CYS A 37 21.68 -14.73 -11.24
C CYS A 37 22.13 -13.27 -11.24
N ASN A 38 21.41 -12.44 -11.98
CA ASN A 38 21.68 -11.02 -11.96
C ASN A 38 21.47 -10.50 -10.51
N ASN A 39 22.27 -9.54 -10.07
CA ASN A 39 22.16 -8.98 -8.70
C ASN A 39 21.48 -7.61 -8.74
N THR A 40 20.24 -7.57 -9.24
CA THR A 40 19.44 -6.32 -9.29
C THR A 40 18.69 -6.09 -7.97
N ILE A 41 18.20 -4.88 -7.74
CA ILE A 41 17.34 -4.59 -6.57
C ILE A 41 16.12 -5.51 -6.53
N VAL A 42 15.56 -5.81 -7.70
CA VAL A 42 14.41 -6.69 -7.83
C VAL A 42 14.73 -8.12 -7.40
N HIS A 43 15.95 -8.62 -7.62
CA HIS A 43 16.34 -9.93 -7.11
C HIS A 43 16.31 -9.94 -5.57
N LYS A 44 16.81 -8.86 -4.93
CA LYS A 44 16.74 -8.70 -3.47
C LYS A 44 15.28 -8.64 -2.99
N MET A 45 14.42 -7.87 -3.66
CA MET A 45 12.99 -7.77 -3.35
C MET A 45 12.29 -9.14 -3.46
N LEU A 46 12.53 -9.88 -4.55
CA LEU A 46 11.96 -11.20 -4.75
C LEU A 46 12.49 -12.21 -3.72
N GLN A 47 13.77 -12.13 -3.32
CA GLN A 47 14.31 -12.97 -2.24
C GLN A 47 13.66 -12.67 -0.89
N VAL A 48 13.38 -11.40 -0.59
CA VAL A 48 12.57 -11.02 0.58
C VAL A 48 11.22 -11.74 0.48
N GLU A 49 10.50 -11.59 -0.63
CA GLU A 49 9.18 -12.19 -0.80
C GLU A 49 9.17 -13.73 -0.82
N ASP A 50 10.17 -14.37 -1.44
CA ASP A 50 10.25 -15.83 -1.56
C ASP A 50 10.62 -16.51 -0.23
N GLY A 51 11.17 -15.75 0.72
CA GLY A 51 11.39 -16.19 2.10
C GLY A 51 10.10 -16.55 2.87
N LEU A 52 8.93 -16.40 2.25
CA LEU A 52 7.63 -16.83 2.78
C LEU A 52 7.54 -18.37 2.91
N LYS A 53 8.02 -18.90 4.03
CA LYS A 53 7.57 -20.21 4.55
C LYS A 53 6.33 -19.98 5.42
N LEU A 54 5.16 -20.03 4.80
CA LEU A 54 3.90 -20.08 5.54
C LEU A 54 3.60 -21.55 5.88
N ASP A 55 3.38 -21.84 7.17
CA ASP A 55 2.81 -23.12 7.59
C ASP A 55 1.30 -23.07 7.29
N ILE A 56 0.93 -23.19 6.01
CA ILE A 56 -0.47 -23.12 5.57
C ILE A 56 -1.18 -24.40 6.01
N LYS A 57 -1.61 -24.44 7.28
CA LYS A 57 -2.68 -25.35 7.69
C LYS A 57 -3.96 -24.84 7.03
N LYS A 58 -4.58 -25.70 6.22
CA LYS A 58 -5.82 -25.49 5.44
C LYS A 58 -6.69 -24.34 5.98
N SER A 59 -6.93 -23.32 5.15
CA SER A 59 -7.86 -22.23 5.50
C SER A 59 -9.25 -22.79 5.83
N THR A 60 -9.92 -22.20 6.81
CA THR A 60 -11.25 -22.62 7.29
C THR A 60 -12.36 -22.39 6.28
N ASN A 61 -12.10 -21.68 5.18
CA ASN A 61 -13.13 -21.20 4.25
C ASN A 61 -13.13 -21.92 2.90
N GLY A 62 -12.42 -23.04 2.75
CA GLY A 62 -12.48 -23.87 1.53
C GLY A 62 -11.84 -23.24 0.28
N GLN A 63 -11.45 -21.96 0.31
CA GLN A 63 -10.51 -21.39 -0.66
C GLN A 63 -9.16 -22.10 -0.50
N LYS A 64 -8.85 -22.94 -1.50
CA LYS A 64 -7.54 -23.55 -1.67
C LYS A 64 -6.54 -22.45 -2.02
N TRP A 65 -5.95 -21.85 -1.01
CA TRP A 65 -4.68 -21.17 -1.18
C TRP A 65 -3.64 -22.24 -1.50
N THR A 66 -3.21 -22.32 -2.76
CA THR A 66 -2.14 -23.22 -3.17
C THR A 66 -0.80 -22.59 -2.77
N GLU A 67 0.23 -23.40 -2.51
CA GLU A 67 1.60 -22.90 -2.27
C GLU A 67 2.08 -21.97 -3.40
N GLU A 68 1.56 -22.16 -4.62
CA GLU A 68 1.83 -21.31 -5.78
C GLU A 68 1.37 -19.85 -5.63
N ASN A 69 0.36 -19.58 -4.80
CA ASN A 69 -0.14 -18.22 -4.56
C ASN A 69 0.82 -17.39 -3.68
N PHE A 70 1.77 -18.03 -2.99
CA PHE A 70 2.67 -17.37 -2.05
C PHE A 70 4.11 -17.25 -2.54
N LYS A 71 4.50 -18.00 -3.57
CA LYS A 71 5.83 -17.90 -4.18
C LYS A 71 6.04 -16.51 -4.76
N ALA A 72 7.29 -16.04 -4.73
CA ALA A 72 7.65 -14.81 -5.41
C ALA A 72 7.33 -14.95 -6.92
N PHE A 73 6.68 -13.93 -7.47
CA PHE A 73 6.37 -13.86 -8.89
C PHE A 73 7.02 -12.61 -9.50
N PRO A 74 7.67 -12.72 -10.67
CA PRO A 74 8.11 -13.97 -11.30
C PRO A 74 9.13 -14.73 -10.42
N SER A 75 9.42 -15.99 -10.74
CA SER A 75 10.57 -16.68 -10.13
C SER A 75 11.88 -16.04 -10.59
N LEU A 76 12.94 -16.14 -9.78
CA LEU A 76 14.26 -15.59 -10.13
C LEU A 76 14.76 -16.10 -11.48
N GLN A 77 14.62 -17.41 -11.75
CA GLN A 77 15.00 -18.00 -13.03
C GLN A 77 14.22 -17.42 -14.22
N THR A 78 12.93 -17.14 -14.05
CA THR A 78 12.13 -16.56 -15.12
C THR A 78 12.46 -15.08 -15.33
N LEU A 79 12.77 -14.36 -14.24
CA LEU A 79 13.27 -12.99 -14.32
C LEU A 79 14.59 -12.92 -15.10
N ASP A 80 15.56 -13.77 -14.77
CA ASP A 80 16.84 -13.86 -15.49
C ASP A 80 16.64 -14.16 -16.98
N SER A 81 15.74 -15.10 -17.32
CA SER A 81 15.41 -15.38 -18.72
C SER A 81 14.84 -14.16 -19.45
N LEU A 82 13.98 -13.37 -18.81
CA LEU A 82 13.43 -12.14 -19.40
C LEU A 82 14.51 -11.06 -19.57
N ILE A 83 15.43 -10.95 -18.61
CA ILE A 83 16.59 -10.06 -18.68
C ILE A 83 17.50 -10.44 -19.85
N ASP A 84 17.82 -11.73 -20.01
CA ASP A 84 18.70 -12.18 -21.09
C ASP A 84 18.06 -11.97 -22.47
N GLU A 85 16.76 -12.24 -22.61
CA GLU A 85 16.01 -11.94 -23.83
C GLU A 85 16.02 -10.43 -24.16
N SER A 86 16.02 -9.56 -23.13
CA SER A 86 16.02 -8.11 -23.31
C SER A 86 17.28 -7.55 -23.97
N LYS A 87 18.43 -8.18 -23.72
CA LYS A 87 19.73 -7.80 -24.28
C LYS A 87 19.77 -7.89 -25.81
N CYS A 88 18.89 -8.69 -26.41
CA CYS A 88 18.82 -8.87 -27.86
C CYS A 88 18.14 -7.71 -28.59
N TYR A 89 17.27 -6.93 -27.92
CA TYR A 89 16.52 -5.84 -28.55
C TYR A 89 16.75 -4.46 -27.91
N ILE A 90 17.32 -4.38 -26.70
CA ILE A 90 17.74 -3.12 -26.08
C ILE A 90 19.17 -2.82 -26.51
N LYS A 91 19.32 -1.89 -27.45
CA LYS A 91 20.63 -1.36 -27.83
C LYS A 91 21.00 -0.22 -26.91
N GLN A 92 22.23 -0.21 -26.40
CA GLN A 92 22.77 0.88 -25.60
C GLN A 92 22.80 2.18 -26.42
N LYS A 93 22.33 3.27 -25.81
CA LYS A 93 22.34 4.61 -26.37
C LYS A 93 22.66 5.61 -25.27
N ASP A 94 23.27 6.73 -25.64
CA ASP A 94 23.48 7.84 -24.70
C ASP A 94 22.16 8.46 -24.26
N ASN A 95 21.18 8.53 -25.17
CA ASN A 95 19.85 9.04 -24.91
C ASN A 95 18.79 8.19 -25.61
N TYR A 96 17.70 7.91 -24.91
CA TYR A 96 16.54 7.24 -25.48
C TYR A 96 15.45 8.25 -25.79
N THR A 97 14.98 8.25 -27.04
CA THR A 97 13.80 9.04 -27.39
C THR A 97 12.55 8.37 -26.83
N LYS A 98 11.45 9.12 -26.73
CA LYS A 98 10.15 8.55 -26.37
C LYS A 98 9.75 7.33 -27.20
N LYS A 99 9.95 7.41 -28.52
CA LYS A 99 9.68 6.31 -29.45
C LYS A 99 10.56 5.08 -29.19
N ASP A 100 11.78 5.29 -28.69
CA ASP A 100 12.64 4.19 -28.26
C ASP A 100 12.06 3.52 -27.00
N ILE A 101 11.67 4.31 -26.00
CA ILE A 101 11.07 3.80 -24.76
C ILE A 101 9.74 3.07 -25.02
N GLU A 102 8.89 3.62 -25.90
CA GLU A 102 7.67 2.96 -26.41
C GLU A 102 7.99 1.55 -26.93
N LYS A 103 8.92 1.46 -27.87
CA LYS A 103 9.29 0.18 -28.49
C LYS A 103 9.94 -0.79 -27.49
N ILE A 104 10.78 -0.30 -26.59
CA ILE A 104 11.40 -1.12 -25.54
C ILE A 104 10.32 -1.69 -24.63
N SER A 105 9.41 -0.84 -24.16
CA SER A 105 8.30 -1.22 -23.29
C SER A 105 7.37 -2.25 -23.95
N GLU A 106 6.98 -2.05 -25.21
CA GLU A 106 6.17 -3.02 -25.96
C GLU A 106 6.85 -4.39 -26.08
N ASN A 107 8.16 -4.42 -26.34
CA ASN A 107 8.93 -5.67 -26.42
C ASN A 107 9.03 -6.37 -25.07
N ILE A 108 9.28 -5.63 -23.98
CA ILE A 108 9.31 -6.18 -22.62
C ILE A 108 7.95 -6.82 -22.32
N TYR A 109 6.85 -6.09 -22.51
CA TYR A 109 5.51 -6.61 -22.24
C TYR A 109 5.14 -7.80 -23.14
N SER A 110 5.52 -7.77 -24.42
CA SER A 110 5.33 -8.91 -25.32
C SER A 110 6.03 -10.17 -24.80
N ASN A 111 7.26 -10.05 -24.30
CA ASN A 111 7.99 -11.18 -23.72
C ASN A 111 7.37 -11.65 -22.40
N ILE A 112 6.88 -10.73 -21.56
CA ILE A 112 6.09 -11.08 -20.37
C ILE A 112 4.87 -11.92 -20.76
N LEU A 113 4.10 -11.51 -21.78
CA LEU A 113 2.94 -12.26 -22.26
C LEU A 113 3.31 -13.64 -22.83
N LYS A 114 4.46 -13.77 -23.50
CA LYS A 114 4.94 -15.08 -23.98
C LYS A 114 5.26 -16.03 -22.82
N LYS A 115 5.89 -15.52 -21.75
CA LYS A 115 6.20 -16.33 -20.55
C LYS A 115 4.95 -16.58 -19.69
N PHE A 116 4.02 -15.63 -19.68
CA PHE A 116 2.81 -15.66 -18.87
C PHE A 116 1.57 -15.31 -19.72
N PRO A 117 1.08 -16.24 -20.56
CA PRO A 117 -0.05 -15.97 -21.46
C PRO A 117 -1.31 -15.50 -20.73
N ASN A 118 -1.54 -16.01 -19.52
CA ASN A 118 -2.73 -15.74 -18.71
C ASN A 118 -2.48 -14.66 -17.64
N ILE A 119 -1.44 -13.81 -17.79
CA ILE A 119 -1.09 -12.82 -16.76
C ILE A 119 -2.23 -11.85 -16.45
N LYS A 120 -3.10 -11.58 -17.44
CA LYS A 120 -4.29 -10.72 -17.28
C LYS A 120 -5.42 -11.35 -16.48
N GLU A 121 -5.42 -12.67 -16.34
CA GLU A 121 -6.41 -13.43 -15.56
C GLU A 121 -6.01 -13.53 -14.09
N ARG A 122 -4.75 -13.21 -13.75
CA ARG A 122 -4.33 -13.08 -12.35
C ARG A 122 -5.04 -11.89 -11.71
N GLU A 123 -5.32 -12.01 -10.41
CA GLU A 123 -5.95 -10.94 -9.65
C GLU A 123 -5.25 -9.60 -9.91
N LYS A 124 -6.03 -8.60 -10.33
CA LYS A 124 -5.52 -7.29 -10.78
C LYS A 124 -4.67 -6.58 -9.72
N ILE A 125 -4.89 -6.91 -8.44
CA ILE A 125 -4.35 -6.20 -7.28
C ILE A 125 -2.81 -6.31 -7.20
N ASP A 126 -2.21 -7.40 -7.68
CA ASP A 126 -0.75 -7.57 -7.68
C ASP A 126 -0.11 -7.36 -9.05
N LEU A 127 -0.90 -7.35 -10.13
CA LEU A 127 -0.36 -7.39 -11.50
C LEU A 127 0.62 -6.23 -11.78
N CYS A 128 0.23 -5.00 -11.43
CA CYS A 128 1.01 -3.79 -11.67
C CYS A 128 2.33 -3.76 -10.88
N TYR A 129 2.33 -4.21 -9.63
CA TYR A 129 3.55 -4.39 -8.85
C TYR A 129 4.50 -5.40 -9.53
N ARG A 130 3.98 -6.59 -9.86
CA ARG A 130 4.76 -7.69 -10.43
C ARG A 130 5.37 -7.37 -11.80
N THR A 131 4.59 -6.74 -12.68
CA THR A 131 5.12 -6.33 -13.99
C THR A 131 6.13 -5.21 -13.83
N SER A 132 5.94 -4.27 -12.89
CA SER A 132 6.90 -3.20 -12.64
C SER A 132 8.26 -3.73 -12.16
N LEU A 133 8.27 -4.75 -11.30
CA LEU A 133 9.52 -5.43 -10.91
C LEU A 133 10.29 -5.97 -12.12
N ILE A 134 9.62 -6.57 -13.11
CA ILE A 134 10.29 -7.08 -14.31
C ILE A 134 10.95 -5.94 -15.09
N TYR A 135 10.22 -4.83 -15.29
CA TYR A 135 10.75 -3.65 -15.96
C TYR A 135 11.98 -3.08 -15.24
N LEU A 136 11.92 -2.93 -13.91
CA LEU A 136 13.04 -2.41 -13.13
C LEU A 136 14.29 -3.29 -13.24
N ALA A 137 14.13 -4.61 -13.19
CA ALA A 137 15.27 -5.52 -13.32
C ALA A 137 15.91 -5.46 -14.72
N ILE A 138 15.07 -5.39 -15.77
CA ILE A 138 15.53 -5.20 -17.14
C ILE A 138 16.22 -3.85 -17.29
N GLY A 139 15.64 -2.78 -16.74
CA GLY A 139 16.21 -1.44 -16.80
C GLY A 139 17.57 -1.37 -16.16
N GLN A 140 17.70 -1.85 -14.92
CA GLN A 140 18.97 -1.89 -14.19
C GLN A 140 20.05 -2.69 -14.95
N THR A 141 19.70 -3.86 -15.53
CA THR A 141 20.68 -4.70 -16.22
C THR A 141 21.11 -4.14 -17.57
N ASN A 142 20.26 -3.34 -18.21
CA ASN A 142 20.53 -2.72 -19.50
C ASN A 142 20.86 -1.23 -19.38
N ASN A 143 21.21 -0.73 -18.19
CA ASN A 143 21.51 0.69 -17.95
C ASN A 143 20.42 1.65 -18.47
N LEU A 144 19.15 1.25 -18.41
CA LEU A 144 18.03 2.15 -18.64
C LEU A 144 17.66 2.76 -17.29
N PRO A 145 17.50 4.10 -17.19
CA PRO A 145 17.16 4.77 -15.95
C PRO A 145 15.66 4.65 -15.68
N PHE A 146 15.24 3.41 -15.39
CA PHE A 146 13.90 3.06 -15.00
C PHE A 146 13.78 3.12 -13.48
N TYR A 147 12.82 3.91 -13.00
CA TYR A 147 12.52 4.09 -11.59
C TYR A 147 11.15 3.51 -11.27
N GLY A 148 11.05 2.88 -10.10
CA GLY A 148 9.77 2.46 -9.58
C GLY A 148 9.02 3.67 -9.06
N VAL A 149 7.72 3.74 -9.32
CA VAL A 149 6.88 4.81 -8.83
C VAL A 149 5.60 4.21 -8.25
N VAL A 150 5.22 4.66 -7.06
CA VAL A 150 3.99 4.23 -6.39
C VAL A 150 3.00 5.38 -6.29
N VAL A 151 1.72 5.02 -6.29
CA VAL A 151 0.62 5.95 -6.09
C VAL A 151 -0.48 5.27 -5.28
N ARG A 152 -1.03 5.99 -4.31
CA ARG A 152 -2.21 5.56 -3.56
C ARG A 152 -3.13 6.75 -3.34
N GLY A 153 -4.42 6.49 -3.38
CA GLY A 153 -5.40 7.52 -3.09
C GLY A 153 -5.62 7.78 -1.60
N VAL A 154 -6.26 8.92 -1.35
CA VAL A 154 -6.74 9.33 -0.02
C VAL A 154 -7.83 8.38 0.51
N MET A 155 -8.51 7.69 -0.41
CA MET A 155 -9.53 6.67 -0.17
C MET A 155 -8.90 5.27 -0.30
N GLU A 156 -9.60 4.22 0.14
CA GLU A 156 -9.18 2.78 0.14
C GLU A 156 -8.98 2.19 -1.27
N THR A 157 -8.29 2.93 -2.14
CA THR A 157 -7.90 2.53 -3.48
C THR A 157 -6.69 1.62 -3.39
N PRO A 158 -6.66 0.53 -4.18
CA PRO A 158 -5.47 -0.30 -4.27
C PRO A 158 -4.26 0.56 -4.65
N SER A 159 -3.16 0.40 -3.92
CA SER A 159 -1.87 0.95 -4.31
C SER A 159 -1.55 0.52 -5.75
N HIS A 160 -1.12 1.45 -6.58
CA HIS A 160 -0.68 1.17 -7.94
C HIS A 160 0.80 1.48 -8.06
N MET A 161 1.54 0.58 -8.71
CA MET A 161 2.95 0.78 -9.03
C MET A 161 3.11 0.77 -10.55
N PHE A 162 3.93 1.69 -11.05
CA PHE A 162 4.34 1.75 -12.45
C PHE A 162 5.85 2.04 -12.53
N VAL A 163 6.36 2.15 -13.76
CA VAL A 163 7.76 2.49 -14.01
C VAL A 163 7.85 3.80 -14.75
N ARG A 164 8.80 4.66 -14.38
CA ARG A 164 9.13 5.89 -15.10
C ARG A 164 10.51 5.74 -15.71
N TYR A 165 10.64 6.07 -16.99
CA TYR A 165 11.94 6.42 -17.54
C TYR A 165 12.20 7.90 -17.25
N ASP A 166 13.35 8.18 -16.67
CA ASP A 166 13.80 9.53 -16.35
C ASP A 166 15.32 9.58 -16.57
N SER A 167 15.78 10.36 -17.55
CA SER A 167 17.18 10.37 -17.98
C SER A 167 18.14 10.95 -16.94
N ASP A 168 17.69 11.90 -16.13
CA ASP A 168 18.51 12.57 -15.12
C ASP A 168 18.21 12.07 -13.69
N GLY A 169 17.15 11.30 -13.53
CA GLY A 169 16.71 10.70 -12.27
C GLY A 169 16.03 11.67 -11.32
N MET A 170 15.80 12.91 -11.76
CA MET A 170 15.27 13.98 -10.95
C MET A 170 13.80 14.25 -11.30
N HIS A 171 12.93 14.08 -10.30
CA HIS A 171 11.50 14.27 -10.49
C HIS A 171 10.88 15.14 -9.39
N ASP A 172 10.03 16.10 -9.78
CA ASP A 172 9.23 16.93 -8.89
C ASP A 172 7.74 16.51 -8.94
N PRO A 173 7.28 15.67 -8.00
CA PRO A 173 5.89 15.18 -8.00
C PRO A 173 4.88 16.29 -7.61
N VAL A 174 5.36 17.35 -6.95
CA VAL A 174 4.50 18.45 -6.48
C VAL A 174 4.20 19.40 -7.63
N ASN A 175 5.19 19.72 -8.47
CA ASN A 175 5.05 20.66 -9.58
C ASN A 175 5.21 19.95 -10.93
N PRO A 176 4.13 19.45 -11.55
CA PRO A 176 4.21 18.62 -12.76
C PRO A 176 4.76 19.40 -13.97
N GLY A 177 4.59 20.73 -13.99
CA GLY A 177 5.13 21.61 -15.03
C GLY A 177 6.57 22.07 -14.81
N ASN A 178 7.25 21.53 -13.79
CA ASN A 178 8.67 21.79 -13.58
C ASN A 178 9.47 21.26 -14.78
N LEU A 179 10.44 22.03 -15.27
CA LEU A 179 11.27 21.66 -16.42
C LEU A 179 12.05 20.37 -16.18
N ILE A 180 12.29 20.02 -14.91
CA ILE A 180 12.94 18.78 -14.51
C ILE A 180 12.14 17.54 -14.96
N ASN A 181 10.81 17.63 -14.98
CA ASN A 181 9.93 16.52 -15.36
C ASN A 181 9.76 16.39 -16.89
N LYS A 182 10.39 17.25 -17.70
CA LYS A 182 10.07 17.39 -19.13
C LYS A 182 10.40 16.13 -19.94
N GLU A 183 11.41 15.37 -19.51
CA GLU A 183 11.88 14.17 -20.19
C GLU A 183 11.30 12.88 -19.60
N ASP A 184 10.46 12.99 -18.56
CA ASP A 184 9.86 11.86 -17.88
C ASP A 184 8.86 11.12 -18.76
N ILE A 185 8.96 9.79 -18.73
CA ILE A 185 8.06 8.91 -19.48
C ILE A 185 7.50 7.87 -18.53
N ASN A 186 6.24 8.06 -18.12
CA ASN A 186 5.49 7.06 -17.35
C ASN A 186 5.10 5.86 -18.25
N ILE A 187 5.37 4.65 -17.77
CA ILE A 187 5.16 3.38 -18.46
C ILE A 187 4.12 2.55 -17.70
N GLU A 188 2.99 2.23 -18.33
CA GLU A 188 2.01 1.29 -17.76
C GLU A 188 2.46 -0.14 -18.02
N THR A 189 3.10 -0.72 -17.01
CA THR A 189 3.78 -2.01 -17.10
C THR A 189 2.81 -3.17 -17.30
N THR A 190 1.52 -2.99 -17.00
CA THR A 190 0.47 -4.01 -17.24
C THR A 190 0.00 -4.06 -18.68
N THR A 191 0.38 -3.09 -19.53
CA THR A 191 0.02 -3.06 -20.96
C THR A 191 1.21 -2.84 -21.89
N GLY A 192 2.37 -2.47 -21.34
CA GLY A 192 3.54 -2.04 -22.11
C GLY A 192 3.35 -0.72 -22.84
N LYS A 193 2.23 -0.03 -22.62
CA LYS A 193 1.97 1.26 -23.23
C LYS A 193 2.76 2.34 -22.53
N VAL A 194 3.52 3.07 -23.32
CA VAL A 194 3.97 4.41 -22.98
C VAL A 194 2.88 5.37 -23.45
N TYR A 195 2.43 6.25 -22.58
CA TYR A 195 1.38 7.17 -22.96
C TYR A 195 1.95 8.35 -23.73
N ASN A 196 1.40 8.57 -24.93
CA ASN A 196 1.80 9.62 -25.85
C ASN A 196 1.69 11.02 -25.23
N ASP A 197 0.72 11.27 -24.33
CA ASP A 197 0.53 12.54 -23.60
C ASP A 197 -0.29 12.39 -22.29
N SER A 198 -0.62 11.16 -21.82
CA SER A 198 -1.89 10.98 -21.08
C SER A 198 -1.94 9.91 -20.00
N ILE A 199 -0.85 9.74 -19.24
CA ILE A 199 -1.02 9.76 -17.77
C ILE A 199 0.10 10.60 -17.17
N PRO A 200 0.11 11.94 -17.40
CA PRO A 200 0.89 12.83 -16.55
C PRO A 200 0.51 12.56 -15.10
N ASP A 201 1.40 12.87 -14.18
CA ASP A 201 1.12 12.74 -12.76
C ASP A 201 -0.23 13.38 -12.38
N ASP A 202 -0.66 14.44 -13.07
CA ASP A 202 -2.01 15.04 -12.99
C ASP A 202 -3.17 14.05 -13.19
N SER A 203 -3.05 13.14 -14.14
CA SER A 203 -4.03 12.10 -14.40
C SER A 203 -4.04 11.05 -13.28
N LEU A 204 -2.86 10.67 -12.76
CA LEU A 204 -2.77 9.79 -11.58
C LEU A 204 -3.36 10.47 -10.35
N VAL A 205 -2.97 11.72 -10.08
CA VAL A 205 -3.49 12.56 -8.99
C VAL A 205 -5.02 12.66 -9.08
N LYS A 206 -5.59 12.83 -10.29
CA LYS A 206 -7.04 12.84 -10.49
C LYS A 206 -7.67 11.47 -10.26
N LYS A 207 -7.10 10.41 -10.84
CA LYS A 207 -7.60 9.03 -10.75
C LYS A 207 -7.59 8.50 -9.32
N PHE A 208 -6.55 8.80 -8.56
CA PHE A 208 -6.36 8.36 -7.18
C PHE A 208 -6.82 9.41 -6.16
N ILE A 209 -7.39 10.55 -6.59
CA ILE A 209 -7.92 11.59 -5.69
C ILE A 209 -6.85 12.06 -4.69
N ILE A 210 -5.66 12.36 -5.21
CA ILE A 210 -4.56 12.89 -4.42
C ILE A 210 -4.62 14.42 -4.45
N PHE A 211 -4.29 15.06 -3.35
CA PHE A 211 -4.05 16.50 -3.33
C PHE A 211 -2.54 16.74 -3.41
N ARG A 212 -2.11 17.69 -4.24
CA ARG A 212 -0.67 17.87 -4.52
C ARG A 212 0.11 18.31 -3.29
N GLU A 213 -0.52 19.09 -2.43
CA GLU A 213 0.05 19.47 -1.14
C GLU A 213 0.36 18.26 -0.25
N ASP A 214 -0.36 17.15 -0.41
CA ASP A 214 -0.15 15.91 0.36
C ASP A 214 0.96 15.03 -0.24
N LEU A 215 1.51 15.37 -1.42
CA LEU A 215 2.67 14.70 -1.99
C LEU A 215 3.98 15.13 -1.31
N LYS A 216 3.97 16.26 -0.61
CA LYS A 216 5.17 16.79 0.02
C LYS A 216 5.60 15.90 1.19
N GLY A 217 6.77 15.28 1.07
CA GLY A 217 7.33 14.43 2.12
C GLY A 217 6.85 12.98 2.08
N THR A 218 6.08 12.59 1.05
CA THR A 218 5.72 11.20 0.79
C THR A 218 6.60 10.60 -0.31
N ASP A 219 6.46 9.30 -0.51
CA ASP A 219 7.10 8.53 -1.57
C ASP A 219 6.22 8.41 -2.82
N TYR A 220 5.11 9.15 -2.88
CA TYR A 220 4.17 9.06 -3.99
C TYR A 220 4.61 9.89 -5.18
N LEU A 221 4.46 9.28 -6.35
CA LEU A 221 4.77 9.87 -7.65
C LEU A 221 6.24 10.27 -7.86
N LYS A 222 7.12 10.11 -6.86
CA LYS A 222 8.56 10.29 -7.04
C LYS A 222 9.24 9.04 -7.58
N ASN A 223 10.46 9.21 -8.06
CA ASN A 223 11.36 8.10 -8.36
C ASN A 223 11.84 7.48 -7.05
N LEU A 224 11.48 6.21 -6.82
CA LEU A 224 11.90 5.49 -5.64
C LEU A 224 13.37 5.08 -5.73
N ASP A 225 14.08 5.19 -4.59
CA ASP A 225 15.43 4.66 -4.45
C ASP A 225 15.43 3.17 -4.04
N GLU A 226 16.64 2.62 -3.82
CA GLU A 226 16.83 1.21 -3.48
C GLU A 226 16.17 0.82 -2.14
N ASP A 227 16.31 1.67 -1.12
CA ASP A 227 15.77 1.39 0.22
C ASP A 227 14.25 1.49 0.23
N GLU A 228 13.70 2.45 -0.52
CA GLU A 228 12.26 2.61 -0.70
C GLU A 228 11.65 1.43 -1.45
N LEU A 229 12.28 0.95 -2.53
CA LEU A 229 11.88 -0.26 -3.22
C LEU A 229 11.93 -1.49 -2.32
N LEU A 230 12.98 -1.65 -1.52
CA LEU A 230 13.07 -2.75 -0.54
C LEU A 230 11.98 -2.65 0.53
N SER A 231 11.63 -1.43 0.97
CA SER A 231 10.56 -1.20 1.94
C SER A 231 9.22 -1.73 1.44
N LEU A 232 8.93 -1.59 0.13
CA LEU A 232 7.74 -2.16 -0.51
C LEU A 232 7.72 -3.69 -0.39
N ALA A 233 8.84 -4.36 -0.69
CA ALA A 233 8.91 -5.83 -0.62
C ALA A 233 8.62 -6.35 0.80
N TYR A 234 9.16 -5.67 1.83
CA TYR A 234 8.84 -5.99 3.22
C TYR A 234 7.38 -5.70 3.57
N LEU A 235 6.81 -4.59 3.12
CA LEU A 235 5.38 -4.30 3.32
C LEU A 235 4.49 -5.38 2.70
N TYR A 236 4.72 -5.73 1.43
CA TYR A 236 3.93 -6.74 0.72
C TYR A 236 4.06 -8.12 1.38
N ARG A 237 5.26 -8.48 1.84
CA ARG A 237 5.47 -9.72 2.60
C ARG A 237 4.72 -9.70 3.94
N SER A 238 4.76 -8.58 4.66
CA SER A 238 3.98 -8.41 5.89
C SER A 238 2.48 -8.55 5.63
N LYS A 239 1.96 -7.97 4.55
CA LYS A 239 0.55 -8.06 4.19
C LYS A 239 0.14 -9.52 3.94
N LYS A 240 0.97 -10.32 3.29
CA LYS A 240 0.72 -11.76 3.11
C LYS A 240 0.68 -12.52 4.44
N TYR A 241 1.57 -12.21 5.40
CA TYR A 241 1.50 -12.78 6.75
C TYR A 241 0.19 -12.40 7.45
N PHE A 242 -0.24 -11.15 7.25
CA PHE A 242 -1.49 -10.66 7.82
C PHE A 242 -2.68 -11.38 7.22
N ASP A 243 -2.82 -11.41 5.89
CA ASP A 243 -3.93 -12.07 5.17
C ASP A 243 -4.06 -13.57 5.50
N SER A 244 -2.99 -14.21 5.99
CA SER A 244 -3.03 -15.60 6.45
C SER A 244 -3.72 -15.82 7.80
N TRP A 245 -3.89 -14.77 8.62
CA TRP A 245 -4.68 -14.55 9.87
C TRP A 245 -4.87 -15.65 10.92
N VAL A 246 -4.44 -16.88 10.68
CA VAL A 246 -4.81 -18.06 11.46
C VAL A 246 -3.73 -18.41 12.50
N ILE A 247 -2.54 -17.79 12.41
CA ILE A 247 -1.37 -18.20 13.20
C ILE A 247 -0.65 -16.99 13.83
N GLU A 248 -0.58 -16.97 15.16
CA GLU A 248 0.11 -15.92 15.95
C GLU A 248 1.58 -15.71 15.54
N ASN A 249 2.26 -16.78 15.14
CA ASN A 249 3.64 -16.76 14.65
C ASN A 249 3.79 -15.91 13.38
N ASP A 250 2.84 -15.98 12.45
CA ASP A 250 2.90 -15.22 11.20
C ASP A 250 2.66 -13.73 11.45
N THR A 251 1.81 -13.39 12.42
CA THR A 251 1.65 -11.99 12.86
C THR A 251 2.97 -11.39 13.39
N ARG A 252 3.77 -12.17 14.12
CA ARG A 252 5.09 -11.69 14.61
C ARG A 252 6.06 -11.43 13.46
N LYS A 253 6.09 -12.30 12.45
CA LYS A 253 6.93 -12.10 11.25
C LYS A 253 6.50 -10.83 10.49
N GLY A 254 5.19 -10.61 10.34
CA GLY A 254 4.66 -9.37 9.76
C GLY A 254 5.13 -8.12 10.49
N PHE A 255 5.12 -8.10 11.83
CA PHE A 255 5.67 -6.96 12.59
C PHE A 255 7.16 -6.72 12.33
N ILE A 256 7.98 -7.77 12.24
CA ILE A 256 9.42 -7.64 11.93
C ILE A 256 9.61 -7.01 10.55
N ASP A 257 8.81 -7.44 9.57
CA ASP A 257 8.86 -6.88 8.22
C ASP A 257 8.41 -5.42 8.18
N LEU A 258 7.38 -5.05 8.93
CA LEU A 258 6.94 -3.65 9.04
C LEU A 258 8.00 -2.78 9.73
N ASP A 259 8.64 -3.28 10.78
CA ASP A 259 9.75 -2.59 11.43
C ASP A 259 10.90 -2.36 10.45
N LYS A 260 11.19 -3.36 9.59
CA LYS A 260 12.22 -3.24 8.57
C LYS A 260 11.82 -2.27 7.45
N ALA A 261 10.57 -2.30 7.00
CA ALA A 261 10.05 -1.36 6.02
C ALA A 261 10.15 0.10 6.54
N ILE A 262 9.74 0.34 7.78
CA ILE A 262 9.84 1.65 8.45
C ILE A 262 11.31 2.08 8.64
N GLN A 263 12.21 1.13 8.95
CA GLN A 263 13.64 1.44 9.08
C GLN A 263 14.22 1.94 7.74
N LEU A 264 13.83 1.32 6.63
CA LEU A 264 14.31 1.65 5.28
C LEU A 264 13.66 2.94 4.77
N ASN A 265 12.35 3.09 4.98
CA ASN A 265 11.58 4.27 4.58
C ASN A 265 10.74 4.77 5.78
N PRO A 266 11.28 5.71 6.59
CA PRO A 266 10.58 6.25 7.75
C PRO A 266 9.33 7.07 7.39
N ASN A 267 9.18 7.48 6.13
CA ASN A 267 8.02 8.20 5.61
C ASN A 267 7.03 7.26 4.90
N PHE A 268 7.16 5.94 5.05
CA PHE A 268 6.24 5.00 4.43
C PHE A 268 4.96 4.83 5.25
N PHE A 269 3.97 5.70 5.05
CA PHE A 269 2.80 5.72 5.93
C PHE A 269 2.02 4.39 5.91
N GLU A 270 2.00 3.67 4.79
CA GLU A 270 1.32 2.37 4.70
C GLU A 270 1.87 1.35 5.69
N ALA A 271 3.18 1.38 5.95
CA ALA A 271 3.78 0.49 6.93
C ALA A 271 3.26 0.80 8.33
N TYR A 272 3.16 2.07 8.70
CA TYR A 272 2.53 2.48 9.96
C TYR A 272 1.03 2.16 10.00
N ASN A 273 0.29 2.42 8.92
CA ASN A 273 -1.13 2.13 8.83
C ASN A 273 -1.42 0.62 8.97
N LEU A 274 -0.66 -0.23 8.27
CA LEU A 274 -0.80 -1.67 8.37
C LEU A 274 -0.41 -2.17 9.78
N LYS A 275 0.66 -1.62 10.36
CA LYS A 275 1.06 -1.91 11.75
C LYS A 275 -0.05 -1.53 12.75
N ALA A 276 -0.69 -0.39 12.54
CA ALA A 276 -1.83 0.07 13.34
C ALA A 276 -3.04 -0.87 13.18
N ALA A 277 -3.36 -1.29 11.96
CA ALA A 277 -4.44 -2.24 11.68
C ALA A 277 -4.19 -3.59 12.37
N ILE A 278 -2.95 -4.08 12.38
CA ILE A 278 -2.60 -5.31 13.11
C ILE A 278 -2.83 -5.16 14.62
N TYR A 279 -2.36 -4.07 15.23
CA TYR A 279 -2.61 -3.81 16.66
C TYR A 279 -4.10 -3.63 16.97
N MET A 280 -4.83 -2.96 16.08
CA MET A 280 -6.27 -2.80 16.19
C MET A 280 -6.98 -4.16 16.15
N HIS A 281 -6.58 -5.07 15.26
CA HIS A 281 -7.14 -6.42 15.24
C HIS A 281 -6.84 -7.17 16.55
N LYS A 282 -5.60 -7.06 17.07
CA LYS A 282 -5.24 -7.63 18.39
C LYS A 282 -6.08 -7.07 19.53
N THR A 283 -6.50 -5.80 19.43
CA THR A 283 -7.38 -5.16 20.42
C THR A 283 -8.73 -5.89 20.54
N TYR A 284 -9.29 -6.34 19.42
CA TYR A 284 -10.65 -6.92 19.33
C TYR A 284 -10.64 -8.44 19.12
N ALA A 285 -9.62 -9.16 19.58
CA ALA A 285 -9.36 -10.58 19.29
C ALA A 285 -10.63 -11.43 19.02
N ALA A 286 -10.61 -12.19 17.93
CA ALA A 286 -11.73 -13.02 17.47
C ALA A 286 -12.26 -13.92 18.60
N GLY A 287 -13.44 -13.57 19.14
CA GLY A 287 -14.06 -14.32 20.25
C GLY A 287 -14.64 -13.47 21.37
N GLY A 288 -14.56 -12.14 21.32
CA GLY A 288 -15.17 -11.28 22.34
C GLY A 288 -14.45 -11.34 23.70
N GLY A 289 -13.16 -11.67 23.69
CA GLY A 289 -12.30 -11.60 24.87
C GLY A 289 -12.11 -10.16 25.38
N PRO A 290 -11.46 -9.97 26.54
CA PRO A 290 -11.19 -8.65 27.08
C PRO A 290 -10.34 -7.83 26.10
N VAL A 291 -10.68 -6.56 25.96
CA VAL A 291 -9.96 -5.61 25.10
C VAL A 291 -8.51 -5.48 25.57
N ASP A 292 -7.56 -5.68 24.64
CA ASP A 292 -6.16 -5.33 24.87
C ASP A 292 -5.96 -3.82 24.68
N LYS A 293 -6.10 -3.07 25.77
CA LYS A 293 -5.89 -1.61 25.77
C LYS A 293 -4.48 -1.17 25.40
N GLU A 294 -3.46 -2.01 25.64
CA GLU A 294 -2.09 -1.68 25.25
C GLU A 294 -1.89 -1.84 23.73
N ALA A 295 -2.50 -2.85 23.13
CA ALA A 295 -2.59 -2.95 21.67
C ALA A 295 -3.35 -1.74 21.09
N ALA A 296 -4.46 -1.32 21.71
CA ALA A 296 -5.21 -0.16 21.27
C ALA A 296 -4.38 1.14 21.29
N LYS A 297 -3.59 1.37 22.35
CA LYS A 297 -2.64 2.51 22.42
C LYS A 297 -1.59 2.46 21.30
N LYS A 298 -1.01 1.27 21.05
CA LYS A 298 -0.04 1.08 19.96
C LYS A 298 -0.67 1.32 18.58
N ALA A 299 -1.92 0.90 18.38
CA ALA A 299 -2.66 1.19 17.15
C ALA A 299 -2.85 2.70 16.96
N ILE A 300 -3.33 3.41 17.99
CA ILE A 300 -3.51 4.87 17.95
C ILE A 300 -2.19 5.60 17.65
N TYR A 301 -1.09 5.17 18.26
CA TYR A 301 0.24 5.73 17.99
C TYR A 301 0.61 5.59 16.51
N ASN A 302 0.51 4.39 15.95
CA ASN A 302 0.90 4.15 14.56
C ASN A 302 -0.05 4.86 13.58
N TYR A 303 -1.37 4.92 13.85
CA TYR A 303 -2.28 5.74 13.04
C TYR A 303 -1.91 7.22 13.10
N LYS A 304 -1.53 7.73 14.28
CA LYS A 304 -1.08 9.12 14.42
C LYS A 304 0.16 9.38 13.56
N THR A 305 1.18 8.54 13.65
CA THR A 305 2.41 8.68 12.84
C THR A 305 2.11 8.59 11.34
N SER A 306 1.27 7.65 10.92
CA SER A 306 0.81 7.56 9.53
C SER A 306 0.14 8.85 9.05
N LEU A 307 -0.69 9.48 9.90
CA LEU A 307 -1.44 10.69 9.58
C LEU A 307 -0.59 11.98 9.61
N GLU A 308 0.57 11.95 10.26
CA GLU A 308 1.56 13.03 10.18
C GLU A 308 2.28 13.06 8.82
N ILE A 309 2.33 11.90 8.14
CA ILE A 309 2.92 11.74 6.81
C ILE A 309 1.88 11.99 5.71
N TYR A 310 0.73 11.31 5.77
CA TYR A 310 -0.31 11.38 4.73
C TYR A 310 -1.72 11.33 5.32
N PRO A 311 -2.65 12.22 4.91
CA PRO A 311 -4.00 12.31 5.48
C PRO A 311 -4.95 11.22 4.96
N TYR A 312 -4.70 9.97 5.35
CA TYR A 312 -5.49 8.81 4.93
C TYR A 312 -6.81 8.66 5.71
N LEU A 313 -7.96 8.60 5.00
CA LEU A 313 -9.29 8.59 5.63
C LEU A 313 -9.53 7.36 6.51
N GLU A 314 -9.07 6.19 6.08
CA GLU A 314 -9.23 4.95 6.84
C GLU A 314 -8.47 5.02 8.19
N SER A 315 -7.26 5.59 8.21
CA SER A 315 -6.51 5.80 9.45
C SER A 315 -7.23 6.74 10.41
N LEU A 316 -7.79 7.86 9.91
CA LEU A 316 -8.60 8.78 10.72
C LEU A 316 -9.81 8.06 11.33
N ASN A 317 -10.51 7.29 10.50
CA ASN A 317 -11.72 6.58 10.89
C ASN A 317 -11.44 5.50 11.95
N ASN A 318 -10.38 4.71 11.74
CA ASN A 318 -9.96 3.66 12.66
C ASN A 318 -9.43 4.22 13.97
N LYS A 319 -8.66 5.32 13.94
CA LYS A 319 -8.22 6.01 15.14
C LYS A 319 -9.41 6.56 15.94
N ALA A 320 -10.36 7.23 15.28
CA ALA A 320 -11.59 7.72 15.91
C ALA A 320 -12.41 6.59 16.55
N ARG A 321 -12.50 5.43 15.89
CA ARG A 321 -13.17 4.24 16.44
C ARG A 321 -12.53 3.76 17.75
N LEU A 322 -11.20 3.67 17.82
CA LEU A 322 -10.49 3.25 19.03
C LEU A 322 -10.65 4.26 20.17
N LEU A 323 -10.51 5.55 19.87
CA LEU A 323 -10.69 6.63 20.85
C LEU A 323 -12.11 6.60 21.46
N TYR A 324 -13.13 6.38 20.62
CA TYR A 324 -14.51 6.31 21.08
C TYR A 324 -14.78 5.07 21.94
N LYS A 325 -14.40 3.88 21.45
CA LYS A 325 -14.79 2.61 22.07
C LYS A 325 -13.95 2.24 23.29
N GLU A 326 -12.64 2.50 23.26
CA GLU A 326 -11.70 1.94 24.24
C GLU A 326 -11.22 2.94 25.30
N PHE A 327 -11.27 4.23 24.96
CA PHE A 327 -10.73 5.31 25.77
C PHE A 327 -11.75 6.39 26.15
N GLU A 328 -12.93 6.40 25.51
CA GLU A 328 -13.98 7.40 25.73
C GLU A 328 -13.47 8.85 25.56
N GLU A 329 -12.45 9.05 24.72
CA GLU A 329 -11.83 10.34 24.44
C GLU A 329 -12.63 11.12 23.39
N TYR A 330 -13.88 11.46 23.72
CA TYR A 330 -14.85 12.02 22.77
C TYR A 330 -14.40 13.33 22.11
N GLY A 331 -13.63 14.17 22.81
CA GLY A 331 -13.04 15.38 22.24
C GLY A 331 -12.07 15.09 21.08
N GLU A 332 -11.23 14.07 21.23
CA GLU A 332 -10.31 13.65 20.16
C GLU A 332 -11.07 12.92 19.04
N VAL A 333 -12.13 12.16 19.33
CA VAL A 333 -13.03 11.60 18.30
C VAL A 333 -13.59 12.71 17.42
N ILE A 334 -14.12 13.78 18.02
CA ILE A 334 -14.68 14.92 17.30
C ILE A 334 -13.64 15.57 16.39
N LYS A 335 -12.42 15.73 16.88
CA LYS A 335 -11.29 16.31 16.14
C LYS A 335 -10.90 15.45 14.93
N GLU A 336 -10.72 14.14 15.10
CA GLU A 336 -10.34 13.26 13.99
C GLU A 336 -11.47 13.14 12.95
N CYS A 337 -12.73 13.00 13.38
CA CYS A 337 -13.86 13.00 12.46
C CYS A 337 -14.01 14.33 11.70
N THR A 338 -13.70 15.46 12.35
CA THR A 338 -13.73 16.76 11.69
C THR A 338 -12.67 16.88 10.60
N LYS A 339 -11.45 16.36 10.83
CA LYS A 339 -10.43 16.30 9.77
C LYS A 339 -10.92 15.46 8.58
N GLY A 340 -11.45 14.26 8.83
CA GLY A 340 -11.98 13.38 7.79
C GLY A 340 -13.10 14.03 6.98
N ILE A 341 -14.06 14.69 7.66
CA ILE A 341 -15.14 15.45 7.01
C ILE A 341 -14.61 16.61 6.17
N ASN A 342 -13.56 17.31 6.62
CA ASN A 342 -12.98 18.41 5.83
C ASN A 342 -12.31 17.90 4.54
N ILE A 343 -11.59 16.78 4.61
CA ILE A 343 -11.01 16.11 3.43
C ILE A 343 -12.13 15.69 2.47
N LEU A 344 -13.17 15.03 2.97
CA LEU A 344 -14.31 14.62 2.16
C LEU A 344 -15.04 15.83 1.55
N LYS A 345 -15.27 16.92 2.29
CA LYS A 345 -15.84 18.14 1.70
C LYS A 345 -14.99 18.70 0.57
N LYS A 346 -13.66 18.62 0.67
CA LYS A 346 -12.75 19.04 -0.39
C LYS A 346 -12.90 18.14 -1.63
N ILE A 347 -12.90 16.82 -1.45
CA ILE A 347 -13.18 15.85 -2.53
C ILE A 347 -14.55 16.12 -3.15
N GLY A 348 -15.58 16.30 -2.32
CA GLY A 348 -16.95 16.64 -2.68
C GLY A 348 -17.04 17.86 -3.60
N LYS A 349 -16.33 18.92 -3.24
CA LYS A 349 -16.33 20.19 -3.96
C LYS A 349 -15.54 20.13 -5.27
N GLU A 350 -14.38 19.48 -5.26
CA GLU A 350 -13.39 19.56 -6.35
C GLU A 350 -13.47 18.40 -7.33
N ARG A 351 -13.97 17.23 -6.91
CA ARG A 351 -13.82 15.97 -7.66
C ARG A 351 -15.09 15.15 -7.78
N TYR A 352 -16.09 15.31 -6.90
CA TYR A 352 -17.26 14.42 -6.85
C TYR A 352 -17.99 14.15 -8.17
N PRO A 353 -18.28 15.17 -9.02
CA PRO A 353 -18.96 14.91 -10.30
C PRO A 353 -18.17 14.00 -11.25
N ASP A 354 -16.84 13.99 -11.11
CA ASP A 354 -15.91 13.23 -11.93
C ASP A 354 -15.52 11.88 -11.30
N LEU A 355 -16.02 11.55 -10.10
CA LEU A 355 -15.68 10.31 -9.44
C LEU A 355 -16.28 9.11 -10.18
N PRO A 356 -15.50 8.04 -10.40
CA PRO A 356 -16.02 6.72 -10.71
C PRO A 356 -17.06 6.26 -9.68
N ASP A 357 -18.02 5.44 -10.09
CA ASP A 357 -19.16 5.06 -9.23
C ASP A 357 -18.73 4.27 -7.99
N ASP A 358 -17.70 3.42 -8.10
CA ASP A 358 -17.07 2.72 -6.99
C ASP A 358 -16.45 3.71 -5.98
N LEU A 359 -15.84 4.81 -6.45
CA LEU A 359 -15.30 5.84 -5.56
C LEU A 359 -16.40 6.73 -4.98
N LYS A 360 -17.53 6.94 -5.66
CA LYS A 360 -18.69 7.64 -5.07
C LYS A 360 -19.25 6.85 -3.89
N GLU A 361 -19.39 5.54 -4.02
CA GLU A 361 -19.88 4.69 -2.93
C GLU A 361 -18.95 4.77 -1.70
N ILE A 362 -17.64 4.64 -1.90
CA ILE A 362 -16.66 4.78 -0.81
C ILE A 362 -16.75 6.19 -0.20
N TYR A 363 -16.91 7.24 -1.01
CA TYR A 363 -17.05 8.62 -0.53
C TYR A 363 -18.28 8.78 0.38
N LEU A 364 -19.43 8.25 -0.04
CA LEU A 364 -20.70 8.33 0.70
C LEU A 364 -20.61 7.53 2.00
N SER A 365 -20.08 6.30 1.92
CA SER A 365 -19.85 5.43 3.08
C SER A 365 -18.92 6.08 4.11
N GLN A 366 -17.77 6.60 3.69
CA GLN A 366 -16.83 7.27 4.60
C GLN A 366 -17.46 8.55 5.19
N SER A 367 -18.18 9.34 4.39
CA SER A 367 -18.91 10.53 4.87
C SER A 367 -19.89 10.16 5.97
N SER A 368 -20.79 9.22 5.71
CA SER A 368 -21.74 8.67 6.68
C SER A 368 -21.03 8.20 7.95
N SER A 369 -19.95 7.43 7.81
CA SER A 369 -19.14 6.87 8.91
C SER A 369 -18.55 7.94 9.83
N PHE A 370 -18.07 9.06 9.30
CA PHE A 370 -17.52 10.16 10.10
C PHE A 370 -18.60 11.00 10.78
N TYR A 371 -19.67 11.34 10.08
CA TYR A 371 -20.79 12.10 10.67
C TYR A 371 -21.42 11.32 11.81
N PHE A 372 -21.67 10.02 11.63
CA PHE A 372 -22.24 9.18 12.67
C PHE A 372 -21.37 9.14 13.93
N LYS A 373 -20.07 8.86 13.80
CA LYS A 373 -19.16 8.81 14.96
C LYS A 373 -19.04 10.15 15.68
N ARG A 374 -19.02 11.25 14.93
CA ARG A 374 -18.95 12.59 15.52
C ARG A 374 -20.25 12.97 16.22
N ALA A 375 -21.40 12.62 15.65
CA ALA A 375 -22.69 12.76 16.31
C ALA A 375 -22.68 12.02 17.65
N LEU A 376 -22.36 10.72 17.66
CA LEU A 376 -22.29 9.94 18.90
C LEU A 376 -21.34 10.57 19.94
N ALA A 377 -20.19 11.10 19.51
CA ALA A 377 -19.29 11.80 20.42
C ALA A 377 -19.90 13.09 20.98
N TYR A 378 -20.63 13.88 20.17
CA TYR A 378 -21.37 15.06 20.65
C TYR A 378 -22.47 14.72 21.65
N GLU A 379 -23.20 13.62 21.41
CA GLU A 379 -24.21 13.12 22.36
C GLU A 379 -23.56 12.83 23.72
N LYS A 380 -22.40 12.15 23.73
CA LYS A 380 -21.68 11.79 24.96
C LYS A 380 -21.18 12.99 25.76
N ILE A 381 -20.93 14.13 25.12
CA ILE A 381 -20.51 15.37 25.79
C ILE A 381 -21.65 16.38 25.99
N GLY A 382 -22.90 16.01 25.68
CA GLY A 382 -24.08 16.85 25.91
C GLY A 382 -24.32 17.96 24.87
N GLU A 383 -23.66 17.91 23.72
CA GLU A 383 -23.74 18.90 22.64
C GLU A 383 -24.89 18.58 21.67
N ARG A 384 -26.13 18.67 22.16
CA ARG A 384 -27.33 18.16 21.47
C ARG A 384 -27.56 18.76 20.08
N GLU A 385 -27.43 20.07 19.91
CA GLU A 385 -27.65 20.72 18.60
C GLU A 385 -26.64 20.23 17.55
N LYS A 386 -25.39 19.98 17.96
CA LYS A 386 -24.35 19.45 17.07
C LYS A 386 -24.58 17.97 16.75
N TYR A 387 -25.06 17.19 17.72
CA TYR A 387 -25.51 15.82 17.50
C TYR A 387 -26.61 15.76 16.44
N GLU A 388 -27.70 16.50 16.62
CA GLU A 388 -28.86 16.47 15.71
C GLU A 388 -28.44 16.84 14.28
N LYS A 389 -27.62 17.89 14.13
CA LYS A 389 -27.09 18.29 12.84
C LYS A 389 -26.22 17.21 12.17
N ASP A 390 -25.27 16.63 12.90
CA ASP A 390 -24.39 15.59 12.34
C ASP A 390 -25.17 14.30 12.06
N TYR A 391 -26.21 13.99 12.85
CA TYR A 391 -27.08 12.85 12.63
C TYR A 391 -27.93 13.02 11.35
N ASP A 392 -28.45 14.22 11.10
CA ASP A 392 -29.14 14.54 9.85
C ASP A 392 -28.21 14.40 8.63
N ASP A 393 -26.97 14.88 8.74
CA ASP A 393 -25.97 14.72 7.67
C ASP A 393 -25.59 13.24 7.48
N PHE A 394 -25.47 12.46 8.57
CA PHE A 394 -25.30 11.00 8.51
C PHE A 394 -26.43 10.33 7.73
N GLN A 395 -27.69 10.57 8.12
CA GLN A 395 -28.87 10.02 7.46
C GLN A 395 -28.93 10.41 5.99
N PHE A 396 -28.56 11.65 5.67
CA PHE A 396 -28.44 12.10 4.30
C PHE A 396 -27.43 11.25 3.52
N TYR A 397 -26.19 11.08 3.99
CA TYR A 397 -25.17 10.29 3.25
C TYR A 397 -25.50 8.79 3.20
N GLU A 398 -26.14 8.24 4.22
CA GLU A 398 -26.63 6.85 4.22
C GLU A 398 -27.72 6.64 3.15
N TYR A 399 -28.68 7.55 3.05
CA TYR A 399 -29.73 7.52 2.03
C TYR A 399 -29.17 7.74 0.61
N GLN A 400 -28.16 8.60 0.45
CA GLN A 400 -27.43 8.82 -0.81
C GLN A 400 -26.70 7.59 -1.34
N GLY A 401 -26.29 6.68 -0.46
CA GLY A 401 -25.70 5.39 -0.84
C GLY A 401 -26.70 4.41 -1.47
N THR A 402 -27.98 4.80 -1.58
CA THR A 402 -29.02 4.03 -2.28
C THR A 402 -29.38 4.73 -3.60
N ASP A 403 -29.82 3.97 -4.62
CA ASP A 403 -30.15 4.48 -5.98
C ASP A 403 -31.07 5.72 -6.00
N PHE A 404 -31.89 5.91 -4.96
CA PHE A 404 -32.84 7.02 -4.85
C PHE A 404 -32.22 8.33 -4.37
N GLY A 405 -31.08 8.27 -3.69
CA GLY A 405 -30.52 9.44 -3.04
C GLY A 405 -29.81 10.38 -4.00
N ALA A 406 -29.01 9.88 -4.96
CA ALA A 406 -28.07 10.67 -5.78
C ALA A 406 -28.65 11.97 -6.40
N ILE A 407 -29.95 11.99 -6.70
CA ILE A 407 -30.70 13.14 -7.23
C ILE A 407 -30.77 14.30 -6.21
N LEU A 408 -30.99 14.01 -4.92
CA LEU A 408 -31.10 15.00 -3.85
C LEU A 408 -29.73 15.63 -3.46
N PHE A 409 -28.63 14.91 -3.64
CA PHE A 409 -27.28 15.43 -3.37
C PHE A 409 -26.86 16.51 -4.37
N MET A 410 -27.07 16.27 -5.66
CA MET A 410 -26.76 17.26 -6.69
C MET A 410 -27.58 18.55 -6.48
N ASP A 411 -28.82 18.42 -6.02
CA ASP A 411 -29.67 19.56 -5.74
C ASP A 411 -29.20 20.39 -4.53
N ARG A 412 -28.71 19.76 -3.45
CA ARG A 412 -28.13 20.46 -2.28
C ARG A 412 -26.78 21.11 -2.61
N VAL A 413 -25.93 20.45 -3.39
CA VAL A 413 -24.64 20.99 -3.87
C VAL A 413 -24.87 22.22 -4.77
N ASN A 414 -25.85 22.15 -5.67
CA ASN A 414 -26.21 23.28 -6.55
C ASN A 414 -26.81 24.45 -5.76
N ARG A 415 -27.68 24.19 -4.76
CA ARG A 415 -28.21 25.23 -3.88
C ARG A 415 -27.11 25.96 -3.07
N ASN A 416 -26.08 25.25 -2.63
CA ASN A 416 -24.95 25.85 -1.92
C ASN A 416 -23.97 26.61 -2.83
N LYS A 417 -23.89 26.28 -4.13
CA LYS A 417 -23.15 27.10 -5.12
C LYS A 417 -23.83 28.44 -5.36
N ASN A 418 -25.17 28.47 -5.40
CA ASN A 418 -25.93 29.71 -5.66
C ASN A 418 -25.95 30.69 -4.48
N LYS A 419 -25.80 30.20 -3.23
CA LYS A 419 -25.69 31.05 -2.02
C LYS A 419 -24.35 31.80 -1.86
N LYS A 420 -23.40 31.65 -2.79
CA LYS A 420 -22.12 32.38 -2.80
C LYS A 420 -22.05 33.48 -3.87
N ILE A 421 -23.14 33.72 -4.59
CA ILE A 421 -23.24 34.74 -5.65
C ILE A 421 -24.14 35.92 -5.21
N GLU A 422 -24.78 35.81 -4.05
CA GLU A 422 -25.36 36.93 -3.29
C GLU A 422 -24.41 37.34 -2.16
#